data_AF-A0A4Z1GAZ1-F1
#
_entry.id   AF-A0A4Z1GAZ1-F1
#
_cell.length_a   1.000
_cell.length_b   1.000
_cell.length_c   1.000
_cell.angle_alpha   90.00
_cell.angle_beta   90.00
_cell.angle_gamma   90.00
#
_symmetry.space_group_name_H-M   'P 1'
#
loop_
_entity.id
_entity.type
_entity.pdbx_description
1 polymer ?
#
loop_
_entity_poly.entity_id
_entity_poly.type
_entity_poly.pdbx_seq_one_letter_code
_entity_poly.pdbx_strand_id
1 'polypeptide(L)'
;MASSTEFQPPWLTFLTKQASMPSGQDFVPKISNIFIEFLLSENDDAAAKAANQIDDSTRDSLNFVFQTIYDLAALVPYEDRKQDMLLQLIVELLKLPRKNFKGADGKVSKDLLVDELDLDVKTQDEYTQSCIEWINLSSSYARCIAASVDDHDKNAFKFPDVEICEALEPEHDPTPGIDTNFRVAIATRYIIVAGERIREDNVQWWDEHVPNWERKLEEFENGYESGFPEVAPRFETPPGEK
;
A
#
# COMPACT_ATOMS: atom_id res chain seq x y z
N MET A 1 -37.79 4.05 14.44
CA MET A 1 -37.03 4.35 13.22
C MET A 1 -35.57 4.21 13.57
N ALA A 2 -34.93 3.12 13.15
CA ALA A 2 -33.50 2.94 13.37
C ALA A 2 -32.78 3.86 12.38
N SER A 3 -32.06 4.85 12.91
CA SER A 3 -31.11 5.64 12.14
C SER A 3 -30.04 4.68 11.66
N SER A 4 -30.07 4.30 10.38
CA SER A 4 -28.91 3.69 9.73
C SER A 4 -27.80 4.73 9.77
N THR A 5 -26.89 4.61 10.73
CA THR A 5 -25.60 5.28 10.66
C THR A 5 -24.93 4.79 9.38
N GLU A 6 -24.93 5.62 8.34
CA GLU A 6 -24.11 5.39 7.16
C GLU A 6 -22.66 5.27 7.63
N PHE A 7 -22.10 4.07 7.52
CA PHE A 7 -20.70 3.84 7.82
C PHE A 7 -19.87 4.56 6.78
N GLN A 8 -19.16 5.61 7.21
CA GLN A 8 -18.24 6.35 6.37
C GLN A 8 -17.00 5.48 6.09
N PRO A 9 -16.51 5.39 4.84
CA PRO A 9 -15.36 4.55 4.54
C PRO A 9 -14.10 5.04 5.28
N PRO A 10 -13.15 4.15 5.63
CA PRO A 10 -11.98 4.48 6.45
C PRO A 10 -11.16 5.65 5.91
N TRP A 11 -10.87 5.66 4.61
CA TRP A 11 -10.12 6.73 3.95
C TRP A 11 -10.80 8.11 4.09
N LEU A 12 -12.14 8.17 4.02
CA LEU A 12 -12.87 9.42 4.12
C LEU A 12 -12.92 9.90 5.58
N THR A 13 -13.01 8.97 6.54
CA THR A 13 -12.89 9.27 7.97
C THR A 13 -11.51 9.86 8.30
N PHE A 14 -10.45 9.25 7.77
CA PHE A 14 -9.07 9.73 7.90
C PHE A 14 -8.91 11.17 7.37
N LEU A 15 -9.31 11.44 6.13
CA LEU A 15 -9.21 12.79 5.54
C LEU A 15 -10.09 13.82 6.25
N THR A 16 -11.31 13.46 6.64
CA THR A 16 -12.21 14.37 7.36
C THR A 16 -11.61 14.79 8.70
N LYS A 17 -10.97 13.84 9.41
CA LYS A 17 -10.26 14.12 10.65
C LYS A 17 -9.13 15.11 10.39
N GLN A 18 -8.24 14.85 9.43
CA GLN A 18 -7.13 15.75 9.10
C GLN A 18 -7.60 17.14 8.65
N ALA A 19 -8.67 17.21 7.84
CA ALA A 19 -9.29 18.46 7.39
C ALA A 19 -9.84 19.32 8.55
N SER A 20 -10.26 18.68 9.65
CA SER A 20 -10.81 19.35 10.83
C SER A 20 -9.76 19.74 11.88
N MET A 21 -8.50 19.34 11.71
CA MET A 21 -7.46 19.59 12.72
C MET A 21 -7.07 21.08 12.75
N PRO A 22 -7.12 21.76 13.92
CA PRO A 22 -6.48 23.05 14.10
C PRO A 22 -4.96 22.84 14.14
N SER A 23 -4.36 22.69 12.97
CA SER A 23 -2.92 22.45 12.84
C SER A 23 -2.15 23.78 12.85
N GLY A 24 -0.92 23.79 13.37
CA GLY A 24 0.01 24.90 13.18
C GLY A 24 0.60 24.99 11.77
N GLN A 25 0.11 24.14 10.85
CA GLN A 25 0.57 23.99 9.48
C GLN A 25 -0.64 24.04 8.53
N ASP A 26 -1.03 25.23 8.11
CA ASP A 26 -2.25 25.49 7.32
C ASP A 26 -2.41 24.62 6.05
N PHE A 27 -1.33 23.98 5.58
CA PHE A 27 -1.37 23.07 4.45
C PHE A 27 -2.06 21.73 4.75
N VAL A 28 -2.04 21.19 5.98
CA VAL A 28 -2.62 19.86 6.27
C VAL A 28 -4.13 19.83 5.99
N PRO A 29 -4.94 20.76 6.53
CA PRO A 29 -6.36 20.82 6.19
C PRO A 29 -6.61 21.10 4.70
N LYS A 30 -5.80 21.97 4.09
CA LYS A 30 -5.92 22.31 2.66
C LYS A 30 -5.72 21.08 1.77
N ILE A 31 -4.63 20.35 1.97
CA ILE A 31 -4.30 19.14 1.20
C ILE A 31 -5.35 18.06 1.43
N SER A 32 -5.80 17.87 2.68
CA SER A 32 -6.85 16.89 3.00
C SER A 32 -8.14 17.16 2.23
N ASN A 33 -8.58 18.42 2.14
CA ASN A 33 -9.76 18.80 1.36
C ASN A 33 -9.56 18.57 -0.14
N ILE A 34 -8.36 18.81 -0.69
CA ILE A 34 -8.04 18.49 -2.08
C ILE A 34 -8.21 16.99 -2.34
N PHE A 35 -7.73 16.12 -1.44
CA PHE A 35 -7.91 14.68 -1.57
C PHE A 35 -9.37 14.24 -1.47
N ILE A 36 -10.16 14.86 -0.59
CA ILE A 36 -11.61 14.58 -0.49
C ILE A 36 -12.31 14.90 -1.81
N GLU A 37 -12.11 16.12 -2.32
CA GLU A 37 -12.70 16.55 -3.60
C GLU A 37 -12.25 15.67 -4.77
N PHE A 38 -10.96 15.30 -4.77
CA PHE A 38 -10.36 14.45 -5.78
C PHE A 38 -10.98 13.04 -5.79
N LEU A 39 -11.00 12.34 -4.65
CA LEU A 39 -11.46 10.96 -4.55
C LEU A 39 -12.98 10.81 -4.68
N LEU A 40 -13.74 11.88 -4.44
CA LEU A 40 -15.18 11.95 -4.70
C LEU A 40 -15.49 12.39 -6.13
N SER A 41 -14.50 12.83 -6.91
CA SER A 41 -14.72 13.30 -8.27
C SER A 41 -15.10 12.17 -9.21
N GLU A 42 -16.00 12.46 -10.14
CA GLU A 42 -16.32 11.60 -11.28
C GLU A 42 -15.67 12.09 -12.58
N ASN A 43 -14.87 13.16 -12.52
CA ASN A 43 -14.25 13.75 -13.70
C ASN A 43 -12.92 13.05 -14.05
N ASP A 44 -12.71 12.77 -15.32
CA ASP A 44 -11.46 12.16 -15.82
C ASP A 44 -10.23 13.06 -15.64
N ASP A 45 -10.41 14.38 -15.51
CA ASP A 45 -9.33 15.35 -15.30
C ASP A 45 -9.04 15.65 -13.82
N ALA A 46 -9.67 14.91 -12.90
CA ALA A 46 -9.58 15.14 -11.46
C ALA A 46 -8.13 15.06 -10.94
N ALA A 47 -7.34 14.10 -11.43
CA ALA A 47 -5.94 13.93 -11.02
C ALA A 47 -5.09 15.14 -11.41
N ALA A 48 -5.22 15.64 -12.65
CA ALA A 48 -4.49 16.81 -13.12
C ALA A 48 -4.90 18.07 -12.37
N LYS A 49 -6.20 18.24 -12.09
CA LYS A 49 -6.71 19.34 -11.25
C LYS A 49 -6.15 19.30 -9.84
N ALA A 50 -6.15 18.14 -9.19
CA ALA A 50 -5.61 17.96 -7.86
C ALA A 50 -4.09 18.24 -7.83
N ALA A 51 -3.34 17.70 -8.79
CA ALA A 51 -1.90 17.95 -8.92
C ALA A 51 -1.59 19.44 -9.09
N ASN A 52 -2.34 20.17 -9.92
CA ASN A 52 -2.18 21.62 -10.08
C ASN A 52 -2.48 22.39 -8.79
N GLN A 53 -3.50 21.99 -8.03
CA GLN A 53 -3.79 22.60 -6.71
C GLN A 53 -2.68 22.33 -5.68
N ILE A 54 -1.98 21.19 -5.83
CA ILE A 54 -0.83 20.81 -5.02
C ILE A 54 0.46 21.51 -5.47
N ASP A 55 0.62 21.85 -6.76
CA ASP A 55 1.85 22.46 -7.29
C ASP A 55 2.22 23.78 -6.59
N ASP A 56 1.28 24.51 -6.02
CA ASP A 56 1.56 25.73 -5.25
C ASP A 56 2.24 25.48 -3.89
N SER A 57 2.58 24.23 -3.56
CA SER A 57 2.99 23.83 -2.21
C SER A 57 4.52 23.80 -2.00
N THR A 58 4.95 23.83 -0.72
CA THR A 58 6.34 23.75 -0.26
C THR A 58 6.88 22.30 -0.26
N ARG A 59 8.17 22.10 0.07
CA ARG A 59 8.75 20.74 0.19
C ARG A 59 8.03 19.89 1.23
N ASP A 60 7.78 20.46 2.41
CA ASP A 60 7.15 19.75 3.53
C ASP A 60 5.75 19.27 3.17
N SER A 61 5.00 20.07 2.40
CA SER A 61 3.71 19.67 1.87
C SER A 61 3.79 18.59 0.78
N LEU A 62 4.87 18.51 0.00
CA LEU A 62 5.03 17.42 -0.98
C LEU A 62 5.29 16.08 -0.28
N ASN A 63 6.16 16.07 0.73
CA ASN A 63 6.35 14.87 1.56
C ASN A 63 5.04 14.43 2.21
N PHE A 64 4.28 15.39 2.77
CA PHE A 64 2.95 15.11 3.31
C PHE A 64 1.98 14.58 2.26
N VAL A 65 1.98 15.13 1.04
CA VAL A 65 1.13 14.66 -0.07
C VAL A 65 1.43 13.21 -0.42
N PHE A 66 2.71 12.84 -0.61
CA PHE A 66 3.07 11.46 -0.93
C PHE A 66 2.75 10.51 0.23
N GLN A 67 3.05 10.89 1.47
CA GLN A 67 2.65 10.09 2.63
C GLN A 67 1.14 9.88 2.68
N THR A 68 0.36 10.95 2.45
CA THR A 68 -1.11 10.89 2.42
C THR A 68 -1.60 9.96 1.30
N ILE A 69 -0.95 9.95 0.13
CA ILE A 69 -1.29 9.02 -0.95
C ILE A 69 -1.10 7.56 -0.50
N TYR A 70 0.01 7.25 0.18
CA TYR A 70 0.27 5.89 0.65
C TYR A 70 -0.64 5.49 1.82
N ASP A 71 -0.94 6.40 2.74
CA ASP A 71 -1.93 6.17 3.81
C ASP A 71 -3.31 5.88 3.20
N LEU A 72 -3.71 6.64 2.17
CA LEU A 72 -4.95 6.41 1.44
C LEU A 72 -4.92 5.09 0.68
N ALA A 73 -3.78 4.73 0.07
CA ALA A 73 -3.62 3.46 -0.62
C ALA A 73 -3.75 2.26 0.32
N ALA A 74 -3.37 2.39 1.59
CA ALA A 74 -3.60 1.37 2.61
C ALA A 74 -5.09 1.29 3.04
N LEU A 75 -5.75 2.44 3.16
CA LEU A 75 -7.15 2.54 3.64
C LEU A 75 -8.22 2.29 2.57
N VAL A 76 -7.87 2.39 1.29
CA VAL A 76 -8.77 2.13 0.15
C VAL A 76 -8.66 0.66 -0.25
N PRO A 77 -9.77 -0.10 -0.36
CA PRO A 77 -9.73 -1.48 -0.83
C PRO A 77 -9.01 -1.61 -2.17
N TYR A 78 -8.19 -2.65 -2.32
CA TYR A 78 -7.33 -2.76 -3.50
C TYR A 78 -8.07 -2.92 -4.84
N GLU A 79 -9.34 -3.34 -4.84
CA GLU A 79 -10.19 -3.39 -6.04
C GLU A 79 -10.94 -2.08 -6.33
N ASP A 80 -10.95 -1.12 -5.39
CA ASP A 80 -11.67 0.13 -5.60
C ASP A 80 -10.94 0.97 -6.66
N ARG A 81 -11.70 1.55 -7.60
CA ARG A 81 -11.20 2.46 -8.65
C ARG A 81 -10.34 3.61 -8.11
N LYS A 82 -10.51 3.97 -6.84
CA LYS A 82 -9.72 5.00 -6.16
C LYS A 82 -8.23 4.64 -6.09
N GLN A 83 -7.87 3.35 -6.09
CA GLN A 83 -6.47 2.94 -6.23
C GLN A 83 -5.86 3.45 -7.54
N ASP A 84 -6.59 3.33 -8.64
CA ASP A 84 -6.14 3.82 -9.95
C ASP A 84 -6.16 5.36 -10.00
N MET A 85 -7.10 6.01 -9.30
CA MET A 85 -7.09 7.47 -9.13
C MET A 85 -5.81 7.92 -8.41
N LEU A 86 -5.45 7.28 -7.28
CA LEU A 86 -4.22 7.60 -6.55
C LEU A 86 -2.97 7.44 -7.42
N LEU A 87 -2.89 6.36 -8.22
CA LEU A 87 -1.81 6.19 -9.21
C LEU A 87 -1.77 7.34 -10.23
N GLN A 88 -2.92 7.72 -10.80
CA GLN A 88 -2.99 8.83 -11.76
C GLN A 88 -2.52 10.14 -11.12
N LEU A 89 -2.87 10.38 -9.85
CA LEU A 89 -2.38 11.55 -9.13
C LEU A 89 -0.85 11.53 -8.97
N ILE A 90 -0.25 10.37 -8.63
CA ILE A 90 1.21 10.23 -8.61
C ILE A 90 1.81 10.58 -9.98
N VAL A 91 1.25 10.02 -11.06
CA VAL A 91 1.70 10.30 -12.44
C VAL A 91 1.64 11.80 -12.76
N GLU A 92 0.55 12.49 -12.41
CA GLU A 92 0.41 13.92 -12.66
C GLU A 92 1.37 14.75 -11.80
N LEU A 93 1.56 14.38 -10.52
CA LEU A 93 2.53 15.05 -9.63
C LEU A 93 3.96 14.90 -10.16
N LEU A 94 4.32 13.74 -10.74
CA LEU A 94 5.64 13.50 -11.31
C LEU A 94 5.91 14.29 -12.60
N LYS A 95 4.86 14.76 -13.29
CA LYS A 95 5.00 15.67 -14.45
C LYS A 95 5.32 17.11 -14.05
N LEU A 96 5.04 17.49 -12.80
CA LEU A 96 5.30 18.84 -12.32
C LEU A 96 6.81 19.15 -12.34
N PRO A 97 7.20 20.41 -12.57
CA PRO A 97 8.62 20.79 -12.56
C PRO A 97 9.23 20.42 -11.21
N ARG A 98 10.27 19.58 -11.21
CA ARG A 98 11.00 19.24 -9.99
C ARG A 98 11.52 20.51 -9.35
N LYS A 99 10.88 20.94 -8.25
CA LYS A 99 11.36 22.05 -7.44
C LYS A 99 12.66 21.60 -6.79
N ASN A 100 13.77 22.21 -7.20
CA ASN A 100 15.06 21.97 -6.59
C ASN A 100 15.06 22.57 -5.18
N PHE A 101 14.69 21.77 -4.18
CA PHE A 101 14.86 22.17 -2.79
C PHE A 101 16.31 21.93 -2.39
N LYS A 102 17.09 23.01 -2.32
CA LYS A 102 18.42 22.94 -1.70
C LYS A 102 18.23 22.73 -0.21
N GLY A 103 18.68 21.58 0.31
CA GLY A 103 18.91 21.43 1.75
C GLY A 103 19.92 22.47 2.24
N ALA A 104 19.93 22.75 3.54
CA ALA A 104 20.90 23.66 4.17
C ALA A 104 22.37 23.21 3.97
N ASP A 105 22.59 21.95 3.57
CA ASP A 105 23.86 21.31 3.26
C ASP A 105 24.17 21.22 1.74
N GLY A 106 23.28 21.73 0.87
CA GLY A 106 23.44 21.66 -0.58
C GLY A 106 23.23 20.26 -1.18
N LYS A 107 22.83 19.26 -0.38
CA LYS A 107 22.45 17.94 -0.90
C LYS A 107 20.97 17.94 -1.32
N VAL A 108 20.73 17.32 -2.48
CA VAL A 108 19.39 16.98 -2.95
C VAL A 108 19.06 15.65 -2.31
N SER A 109 18.29 15.64 -1.21
CA SER A 109 17.80 14.38 -0.63
C SER A 109 16.70 13.85 -1.55
N LYS A 110 16.88 12.63 -2.06
CA LYS A 110 15.89 11.87 -2.84
C LYS A 110 14.91 11.11 -1.95
N ASP A 111 14.98 11.31 -0.64
CA ASP A 111 14.36 10.40 0.32
C ASP A 111 12.88 10.76 0.51
N LEU A 112 12.03 10.19 -0.35
CA LEU A 112 10.63 9.89 -0.02
C LEU A 112 10.62 8.52 0.66
N LEU A 113 11.14 8.45 1.88
CA LEU A 113 11.04 7.26 2.71
C LEU A 113 9.61 7.20 3.26
N VAL A 114 8.82 6.25 2.77
CA VAL A 114 7.55 5.87 3.38
C VAL A 114 7.89 4.99 4.57
N ASP A 115 7.54 5.45 5.77
CA ASP A 115 7.79 4.71 7.01
C ASP A 115 7.10 3.33 6.99
N GLU A 116 7.74 2.39 7.67
CA GLU A 116 7.29 1.01 7.87
C GLU A 116 5.91 1.00 8.55
N LEU A 117 4.99 0.15 8.06
CA LEU A 117 3.72 -0.04 8.76
C LEU A 117 4.04 -0.93 9.96
N ASP A 118 3.88 -0.40 11.17
CA ASP A 118 4.22 -1.10 12.39
C ASP A 118 3.24 -2.26 12.62
N LEU A 119 3.74 -3.50 12.54
CA LEU A 119 2.99 -4.72 12.80
C LEU A 119 3.06 -5.16 14.29
N ASP A 120 3.60 -4.35 15.20
CA ASP A 120 3.53 -4.59 16.66
C ASP A 120 2.10 -4.36 17.19
N VAL A 121 1.21 -5.26 16.80
CA VAL A 121 -0.22 -5.16 17.04
C VAL A 121 -0.63 -5.86 18.34
N LYS A 122 -1.57 -5.26 19.07
CA LYS A 122 -1.96 -5.69 20.43
C LYS A 122 -3.18 -6.61 20.46
N THR A 123 -3.99 -6.65 19.39
CA THR A 123 -5.22 -7.47 19.30
C THR A 123 -5.37 -8.16 17.94
N GLN A 124 -6.14 -9.27 17.88
CA GLN A 124 -6.40 -10.01 16.64
C GLN A 124 -7.10 -9.17 15.56
N ASP A 125 -8.03 -8.31 15.97
CA ASP A 125 -8.79 -7.46 15.05
C ASP A 125 -7.90 -6.40 14.41
N GLU A 126 -7.05 -5.75 15.21
CA GLU A 126 -6.05 -4.81 14.70
C GLU A 126 -5.07 -5.53 13.76
N TYR A 127 -4.66 -6.77 14.06
CA TYR A 127 -3.71 -7.50 13.22
C TYR A 127 -4.33 -7.85 11.86
N THR A 128 -5.60 -8.27 11.88
CA THR A 128 -6.37 -8.54 10.68
C THR A 128 -6.52 -7.28 9.83
N GLN A 129 -6.80 -6.14 10.47
CA GLN A 129 -6.88 -4.85 9.80
C GLN A 129 -5.53 -4.43 9.18
N SER A 130 -4.42 -4.61 9.90
CA SER A 130 -3.08 -4.35 9.35
C SER A 130 -2.75 -5.24 8.15
N CYS A 131 -3.17 -6.52 8.16
CA CYS A 131 -3.02 -7.41 7.00
C CYS A 131 -3.80 -6.89 5.78
N ILE A 132 -5.03 -6.39 5.98
CA ILE A 132 -5.85 -5.81 4.91
C ILE A 132 -5.19 -4.55 4.34
N GLU A 133 -4.76 -3.65 5.22
CA GLU A 133 -4.06 -2.41 4.84
C GLU A 133 -2.78 -2.71 4.06
N TRP A 134 -2.04 -3.74 4.47
CA TRP A 134 -0.83 -4.17 3.78
C TRP A 134 -1.11 -4.74 2.39
N ILE A 135 -2.16 -5.56 2.23
CA ILE A 135 -2.59 -6.03 0.90
C ILE A 135 -2.95 -4.83 0.00
N ASN A 136 -3.68 -3.86 0.54
CA ASN A 136 -4.07 -2.66 -0.19
C ASN A 136 -2.87 -1.84 -0.66
N LEU A 137 -1.95 -1.57 0.26
CA LEU A 137 -0.73 -0.83 -0.04
C LEU A 137 0.17 -1.56 -1.04
N SER A 138 0.38 -2.87 -0.87
CA SER A 138 1.19 -3.68 -1.79
C SER A 138 0.61 -3.71 -3.20
N SER A 139 -0.72 -3.75 -3.31
CA SER A 139 -1.42 -3.64 -4.60
C SER A 139 -1.23 -2.27 -5.26
N SER A 140 -1.09 -1.21 -4.45
CA SER A 140 -0.76 0.13 -4.94
C SER A 140 0.69 0.21 -5.44
N TYR A 141 1.65 -0.37 -4.70
CA TYR A 141 3.04 -0.49 -5.16
C TYR A 141 3.15 -1.29 -6.45
N ALA A 142 2.46 -2.43 -6.55
CA ALA A 142 2.44 -3.23 -7.77
C ALA A 142 1.95 -2.41 -8.99
N ARG A 143 0.92 -1.57 -8.82
CA ARG A 143 0.47 -0.64 -9.89
C ARG A 143 1.53 0.41 -10.23
N CYS A 144 2.23 0.95 -9.24
CA CYS A 144 3.29 1.93 -9.46
C CYS A 144 4.47 1.32 -10.24
N ILE A 145 4.85 0.09 -9.92
CA ILE A 145 5.85 -0.69 -10.66
C ILE A 145 5.37 -0.89 -12.10
N ALA A 146 4.16 -1.42 -12.29
CA ALA A 146 3.59 -1.67 -13.62
C ALA A 146 3.55 -0.41 -14.50
N ALA A 147 3.28 0.76 -13.89
CA ALA A 147 3.28 2.05 -14.58
C ALA A 147 4.67 2.69 -14.74
N SER A 148 5.74 2.04 -14.27
CA SER A 148 7.12 2.55 -14.28
C SER A 148 7.27 3.93 -13.61
N VAL A 149 6.46 4.18 -12.57
CA VAL A 149 6.55 5.41 -11.77
C VAL A 149 7.34 5.23 -10.46
N ASP A 150 7.52 3.98 -10.04
CA ASP A 150 8.44 3.62 -8.96
C ASP A 150 9.87 3.54 -9.53
N ASP A 151 10.82 4.26 -8.91
CA ASP A 151 12.22 4.26 -9.36
C ASP A 151 13.05 3.12 -8.76
N HIS A 152 12.40 2.17 -8.07
CA HIS A 152 13.01 0.96 -7.55
C HIS A 152 14.30 1.26 -6.79
N ASP A 153 14.25 2.13 -5.78
CA ASP A 153 15.39 2.25 -4.87
C ASP A 153 15.59 0.92 -4.16
N LYS A 154 16.46 0.05 -4.70
CA LYS A 154 16.77 -1.31 -4.25
C LYS A 154 17.12 -1.44 -2.76
N ASN A 155 17.23 -0.33 -2.02
CA ASN A 155 17.45 -0.28 -0.59
C ASN A 155 16.17 -0.02 0.24
N ALA A 156 15.02 0.27 -0.37
CA ALA A 156 13.75 0.37 0.33
C ALA A 156 13.26 -1.04 0.74
N PHE A 157 12.75 -1.19 1.95
CA PHE A 157 12.49 -2.51 2.57
C PHE A 157 11.20 -3.21 2.11
N LYS A 158 10.59 -2.81 0.98
CA LYS A 158 9.28 -3.33 0.52
C LYS A 158 9.30 -3.54 -0.99
N PHE A 159 9.87 -4.67 -1.42
CA PHE A 159 9.98 -5.01 -2.83
C PHE A 159 9.36 -6.38 -3.14
N PRO A 160 8.97 -6.58 -4.41
CA PRO A 160 8.42 -7.85 -4.87
C PRO A 160 9.34 -9.05 -4.58
N ASP A 161 10.67 -8.86 -4.58
CA ASP A 161 11.63 -9.92 -4.29
C ASP A 161 11.58 -10.41 -2.84
N VAL A 162 11.24 -9.53 -1.89
CA VAL A 162 11.00 -9.92 -0.49
C VAL A 162 9.61 -10.53 -0.37
N GLU A 163 8.57 -9.80 -0.78
CA GLU A 163 7.19 -10.18 -0.44
C GLU A 163 6.69 -11.43 -1.21
N ILE A 164 7.16 -11.62 -2.45
CA ILE A 164 6.88 -12.86 -3.19
C ILE A 164 7.63 -14.03 -2.53
N CYS A 165 8.90 -13.83 -2.17
CA CYS A 165 9.69 -14.90 -1.58
C CYS A 165 9.18 -15.33 -0.20
N GLU A 166 8.82 -14.37 0.66
CA GLU A 166 8.25 -14.66 1.98
C GLU A 166 6.95 -15.47 1.92
N ALA A 167 6.21 -15.35 0.81
CA ALA A 167 4.96 -16.10 0.61
C ALA A 167 5.17 -17.47 -0.05
N LEU A 168 6.08 -17.55 -1.04
CA LEU A 168 6.11 -18.64 -2.00
C LEU A 168 7.42 -19.45 -2.02
N GLU A 169 8.49 -18.97 -1.36
CA GLU A 169 9.74 -19.72 -1.31
C GLU A 169 9.78 -20.71 -0.13
N PRO A 170 10.44 -21.87 -0.31
CA PRO A 170 10.53 -22.90 0.72
C PRO A 170 11.17 -22.44 2.04
N GLU A 171 12.06 -21.44 2.01
CA GLU A 171 12.81 -20.99 3.19
C GLU A 171 11.96 -20.22 4.22
N HIS A 172 10.79 -19.71 3.82
CA HIS A 172 10.01 -18.78 4.63
C HIS A 172 8.77 -19.40 5.29
N ASP A 173 8.46 -20.66 4.97
CA ASP A 173 7.30 -21.48 5.39
C ASP A 173 6.33 -20.77 6.36
N PRO A 174 5.44 -19.90 5.85
CA PRO A 174 4.59 -19.07 6.69
C PRO A 174 3.63 -19.94 7.50
N THR A 175 3.23 -19.44 8.67
CA THR A 175 2.33 -20.21 9.54
C THR A 175 0.95 -20.29 8.87
N PRO A 176 0.36 -21.49 8.71
CA PRO A 176 -0.96 -21.62 8.09
C PRO A 176 -2.02 -20.78 8.81
N GLY A 177 -2.97 -20.24 8.05
CA GLY A 177 -4.00 -19.33 8.55
C GLY A 177 -3.78 -17.90 8.05
N ILE A 178 -4.16 -16.90 8.86
CA ILE A 178 -4.19 -15.50 8.42
C ILE A 178 -2.85 -15.02 7.86
N ASP A 179 -1.71 -15.44 8.45
CA ASP A 179 -0.36 -15.06 8.04
C ASP A 179 -0.04 -15.53 6.60
N THR A 180 -0.24 -16.82 6.33
CA THR A 180 -0.11 -17.36 4.98
C THR A 180 -1.06 -16.69 3.99
N ASN A 181 -2.33 -16.50 4.37
CA ASN A 181 -3.36 -15.98 3.47
C ASN A 181 -3.04 -14.57 2.97
N PHE A 182 -2.63 -13.68 3.87
CA PHE A 182 -2.35 -12.29 3.48
C PHE A 182 -1.06 -12.19 2.67
N ARG A 183 -0.02 -12.97 3.01
CA ARG A 183 1.25 -13.05 2.25
C ARG A 183 1.04 -13.55 0.82
N VAL A 184 0.27 -14.63 0.66
CA VAL A 184 -0.09 -15.15 -0.67
C VAL A 184 -0.91 -14.12 -1.45
N ALA A 185 -1.83 -13.41 -0.81
CA ALA A 185 -2.58 -12.34 -1.45
C ALA A 185 -1.66 -11.21 -1.95
N ILE A 186 -0.68 -10.77 -1.16
CA ILE A 186 0.33 -9.77 -1.56
C ILE A 186 1.15 -10.26 -2.75
N ALA A 187 1.76 -11.45 -2.65
CA ALA A 187 2.57 -12.02 -3.71
C ALA A 187 1.78 -12.12 -5.03
N THR A 188 0.52 -12.56 -4.95
CA THR A 188 -0.39 -12.62 -6.09
C THR A 188 -0.61 -11.26 -6.73
N ARG A 189 -0.73 -10.17 -5.94
CA ARG A 189 -0.88 -8.81 -6.50
C ARG A 189 0.34 -8.38 -7.28
N TYR A 190 1.55 -8.62 -6.78
CA TYR A 190 2.76 -8.32 -7.55
C TYR A 190 2.86 -9.14 -8.83
N ILE A 191 2.63 -10.46 -8.75
CA ILE A 191 2.75 -11.34 -9.92
C ILE A 191 1.73 -10.96 -11.00
N ILE A 192 0.47 -10.72 -10.63
CA ILE A 192 -0.60 -10.43 -11.60
C ILE A 192 -0.51 -9.00 -12.15
N VAL A 193 -0.29 -8.01 -11.28
CA VAL A 193 -0.37 -6.59 -11.69
C VAL A 193 0.96 -6.11 -12.27
N ALA A 194 2.08 -6.51 -11.67
CA ALA A 194 3.41 -6.01 -11.99
C ALA A 194 4.35 -7.06 -12.59
N GLY A 195 3.94 -8.32 -12.70
CA GLY A 195 4.82 -9.43 -13.03
C GLY A 195 5.57 -9.28 -14.35
N GLU A 196 4.92 -8.74 -15.39
CA GLU A 196 5.59 -8.44 -16.66
C GLU A 196 6.76 -7.47 -16.45
N ARG A 197 6.53 -6.38 -15.73
CA ARG A 197 7.54 -5.37 -15.47
C ARG A 197 8.67 -5.90 -14.57
N ILE A 198 8.32 -6.62 -13.50
CA ILE A 198 9.30 -7.23 -12.58
C ILE A 198 10.20 -8.21 -13.35
N ARG A 199 9.60 -9.03 -14.24
CA ARG A 199 10.35 -9.96 -15.08
C ARG A 199 11.26 -9.23 -16.06
N GLU A 200 10.80 -8.16 -16.71
CA GLU A 200 11.63 -7.36 -17.60
C GLU A 200 12.89 -6.82 -16.91
N ASP A 201 12.74 -6.37 -15.65
CA ASP A 201 13.84 -5.80 -14.88
C ASP A 201 14.84 -6.87 -14.40
N ASN A 202 14.41 -8.11 -14.17
CA ASN A 202 15.30 -9.23 -13.82
C ASN A 202 14.77 -10.61 -14.28
N VAL A 203 14.92 -10.89 -15.57
CA VAL A 203 14.43 -12.14 -16.21
C VAL A 203 15.03 -13.38 -15.56
N GLN A 204 16.33 -13.35 -15.23
CA GLN A 204 17.02 -14.50 -14.66
C GLN A 204 16.44 -14.87 -13.28
N TRP A 205 16.28 -13.89 -12.40
CA TRP A 205 15.67 -14.12 -11.08
C TRP A 205 14.24 -14.65 -11.22
N TRP A 206 13.45 -14.05 -12.09
CA TRP A 206 12.08 -14.52 -12.32
C TRP A 206 12.03 -15.98 -12.77
N ASP A 207 12.80 -16.33 -13.81
CA ASP A 207 12.80 -17.68 -14.38
C ASP A 207 13.39 -18.73 -13.41
N GLU A 208 14.31 -18.36 -12.51
CA GLU A 208 14.85 -19.24 -11.46
C GLU A 208 13.83 -19.56 -10.36
N HIS A 209 12.94 -18.62 -10.03
CA HIS A 209 12.03 -18.71 -8.89
C HIS A 209 10.62 -19.22 -9.25
N VAL A 210 10.10 -18.94 -10.46
CA VAL A 210 8.75 -19.36 -10.89
C VAL A 210 8.43 -20.83 -10.63
N PRO A 211 9.32 -21.81 -10.89
CA PRO A 211 9.01 -23.22 -10.62
C PRO A 211 8.76 -23.56 -9.14
N ASN A 212 9.31 -22.77 -8.21
CA ASN A 212 9.01 -22.90 -6.78
C ASN A 212 7.65 -22.30 -6.47
N TRP A 213 7.35 -21.11 -7.02
CA TRP A 213 6.08 -20.42 -6.81
C TRP A 213 4.91 -21.23 -7.33
N GLU A 214 5.00 -21.79 -8.53
CA GLU A 214 3.96 -22.66 -9.11
C GLU A 214 3.67 -23.86 -8.20
N ARG A 215 4.72 -24.53 -7.71
CA ARG A 215 4.60 -25.68 -6.81
C ARG A 215 3.94 -25.29 -5.48
N LYS A 216 4.37 -24.18 -4.87
CA LYS A 216 3.83 -23.73 -3.57
C LYS A 216 2.37 -23.28 -3.69
N LEU A 217 2.00 -22.63 -4.80
CA LEU A 217 0.61 -22.28 -5.09
C LEU A 217 -0.26 -23.52 -5.28
N GLU A 218 0.23 -24.55 -5.98
CA GLU A 218 -0.45 -25.84 -6.12
C GLU A 218 -0.60 -26.55 -4.75
N GLU A 219 0.41 -26.50 -3.88
CA GLU A 219 0.32 -27.01 -2.50
C GLU A 219 -0.78 -26.29 -1.71
N PHE A 220 -0.88 -24.97 -1.82
CA PHE A 220 -1.92 -24.20 -1.14
C PHE A 220 -3.31 -24.54 -1.68
N GLU A 221 -3.49 -24.59 -3.00
CA GLU A 221 -4.77 -24.96 -3.63
C GLU A 221 -5.25 -26.34 -3.15
N ASN A 222 -4.36 -27.34 -3.19
CA ASN A 222 -4.65 -28.68 -2.69
C ASN A 222 -4.97 -28.69 -1.18
N GLY A 223 -4.29 -27.87 -0.38
CA GLY A 223 -4.52 -27.71 1.05
C GLY A 223 -5.89 -27.12 1.38
N TYR A 224 -6.33 -26.11 0.62
CA TYR A 224 -7.67 -25.52 0.78
C TYR A 224 -8.78 -26.51 0.43
N GLU A 225 -8.59 -27.32 -0.61
CA GLU A 225 -9.57 -28.35 -1.01
C GLU A 225 -9.64 -29.52 -0.01
N SER A 226 -8.50 -29.87 0.59
CA SER A 226 -8.39 -31.00 1.52
C SER A 226 -8.70 -30.64 2.98
N GLY A 227 -8.80 -29.34 3.28
CA GLY A 227 -8.83 -28.79 4.63
C GLY A 227 -7.42 -28.71 5.23
N PHE A 228 -6.97 -27.50 5.59
CA PHE A 228 -5.72 -27.34 6.34
C PHE A 228 -5.83 -28.05 7.69
N PRO A 229 -4.72 -28.63 8.21
CA PRO A 229 -4.70 -29.09 9.59
C PRO A 229 -5.11 -27.96 10.53
N GLU A 230 -5.88 -28.27 11.58
CA GLU A 230 -6.23 -27.28 12.61
C GLU A 230 -4.95 -26.71 13.22
N VAL A 231 -4.63 -25.46 12.86
CA VAL A 231 -3.55 -24.69 13.47
C VAL A 231 -4.19 -23.75 14.48
N ALA A 232 -3.73 -23.81 15.72
CA ALA A 232 -4.18 -22.87 16.76
C ALA A 232 -3.90 -21.42 16.30
N PRO A 233 -4.89 -20.51 16.33
CA PRO A 233 -4.66 -19.12 15.97
C PRO A 233 -3.57 -18.50 16.85
N ARG A 234 -2.67 -17.73 16.24
CA ARG A 234 -1.51 -17.09 16.89
C ARG A 234 -1.85 -16.27 18.16
N PHE A 235 -3.10 -15.86 18.32
CA PHE A 235 -3.57 -15.03 19.42
C PHE A 235 -4.66 -15.67 20.29
N GLU A 236 -4.99 -16.96 20.10
CA GLU A 236 -5.83 -17.71 21.02
C GLU A 236 -5.02 -18.23 22.21
N THR A 237 -4.51 -17.33 23.05
CA THR A 237 -4.32 -17.65 24.47
C THR A 237 -5.35 -16.83 25.24
N PRO A 238 -6.41 -17.47 25.78
CA PRO A 238 -7.37 -16.75 26.62
C PRO A 238 -6.64 -16.08 27.79
N PRO A 239 -7.10 -14.91 28.27
CA PRO A 239 -6.52 -14.30 29.45
C PRO A 239 -6.75 -15.23 30.65
N GLY A 240 -5.73 -15.99 31.05
CA GLY A 240 -5.82 -16.86 32.23
C GLY A 240 -4.97 -18.12 32.27
N GLU A 241 -4.37 -18.55 31.17
CA GLU A 241 -3.55 -19.78 31.18
C GLU A 241 -2.05 -19.43 31.04
N LYS A 242 -1.34 -19.58 32.16
CA LYS A 242 0.13 -19.67 32.26
C LYS A 242 0.49 -21.03 32.83
#